data_AF-A0A1E5VCB2-F1
#
_entry.id   AF-A0A1E5VCB2-F1
#
_cell.length_a   1.000
_cell.length_b   1.000
_cell.length_c   1.000
_cell.angle_alpha   90.00
_cell.angle_beta   90.00
_cell.angle_gamma   90.00
#
_symmetry.space_group_name_H-M   'P 1'
#
loop_
_entity.id
_entity.type
_entity.pdbx_description
1 polymer ?
#
loop_
_entity_poly.entity_id
_entity_poly.type
_entity_poly.pdbx_seq_one_letter_code
_entity_poly.pdbx_strand_id
1 'polypeptide(L)'
;SKEAPAKDVLKDLVEMCRGIQHPLRGLFLRSYLSQISRDKLPDIGSEDAESINDAVEFVLQNFIEMNKLWVRMQHQGPVREKEKRGKERNELRDLVGKNLHVLSQIEGVDLDMYKETVLPRILEQVVNCKDDLAQFYLMDCIIQVFPDEYHLQTLETLLSAFPQLQPGVDIKTVLSQLMDRLSNYAASSPEVLPEFLQVEAFAKFSNAIGKVIEAQPDMPVVGAVTLYVSLLTFTLRVHPDRLDYVDQVLGACVKKLSGKAKLEDSRATKQIVALLSAPLEKYSNIVTALELSNYPRVMDYLDNATTKVMAVIEALFDLIKGLIKDMDGAQDDDILCTVQKHILLGGPKRLTFTAPSLVFSALKLVRRLQGQDGDVTGEDVPATPKKIFQILHQAANDCDLEPVAYEFFTQAFILYEEEIADSKAQITAIHLIIGTLQRMNIFGVENRDTLTHKTTGYSAKLLKKPDQCRAVYACSHLFWTDDQDGIMDGERVLLCLKRALRIANAAQQMANATRGSSGSVTLFIEILNKYLYFFEKGIPQITNTVIQDLIELIRTEKQSDNTVADPSAEAFFSSTLRYIEFQKQKGGSIGERYEQIKTSS
;
A
#
# COMPACT_ATOMS: atom_id res chain seq x y z
N SER A 1 -30.37 -44.02 -44.41
CA SER A 1 -30.58 -45.05 -45.45
C SER A 1 -29.31 -45.40 -46.23
N LYS A 2 -28.20 -44.64 -46.12
CA LYS A 2 -26.98 -44.79 -46.96
C LYS A 2 -27.27 -44.72 -48.48
N GLU A 3 -28.45 -44.25 -48.88
CA GLU A 3 -28.84 -44.11 -50.29
C GLU A 3 -28.14 -42.94 -50.98
N ALA A 4 -27.63 -41.97 -50.22
CA ALA A 4 -26.81 -40.86 -50.69
C ALA A 4 -25.70 -40.56 -49.67
N PRO A 5 -24.54 -40.01 -50.10
CA PRO A 5 -23.49 -39.57 -49.19
C PRO A 5 -24.01 -38.50 -48.21
N ALA A 6 -23.65 -38.63 -46.93
CA ALA A 6 -24.09 -37.68 -45.90
C ALA A 6 -23.64 -36.25 -46.23
N LYS A 7 -22.45 -36.09 -46.81
CA LYS A 7 -21.90 -34.83 -47.34
C LYS A 7 -22.89 -34.12 -48.26
N ASP A 8 -23.38 -34.81 -49.29
CA ASP A 8 -24.22 -34.21 -50.32
C ASP A 8 -25.57 -33.78 -49.75
N VAL A 9 -26.15 -34.60 -48.87
CA VAL A 9 -27.41 -34.27 -48.17
C VAL A 9 -27.22 -33.08 -47.25
N LEU A 10 -26.15 -33.03 -46.46
CA LEU A 10 -25.86 -31.92 -45.56
C LEU A 10 -25.62 -30.61 -46.33
N LYS A 11 -24.88 -30.68 -47.45
CA LYS A 11 -24.65 -29.54 -48.33
C LYS A 11 -25.96 -29.03 -48.95
N ASP A 12 -26.79 -29.93 -49.49
CA ASP A 12 -28.09 -29.58 -50.05
C ASP A 12 -29.00 -28.96 -48.99
N LEU A 13 -29.06 -29.52 -47.78
CA LEU A 13 -29.86 -28.94 -46.69
C LEU A 13 -29.42 -27.51 -46.31
N VAL A 14 -28.11 -27.23 -46.28
CA VAL A 14 -27.59 -25.87 -46.01
C VAL A 14 -27.91 -24.90 -47.13
N GLU A 15 -27.83 -25.36 -48.38
CA GLU A 15 -28.21 -24.58 -49.57
C GLU A 15 -29.72 -24.30 -49.59
N MET A 16 -30.56 -25.29 -49.31
CA MET A 16 -32.02 -25.15 -49.23
C MET A 16 -32.43 -24.22 -48.09
N CYS A 17 -31.71 -24.21 -46.97
CA CYS A 17 -31.91 -23.24 -45.88
C CYS A 17 -31.66 -21.79 -46.32
N ARG A 18 -30.97 -21.53 -47.45
CA ARG A 18 -30.87 -20.17 -48.02
C ARG A 18 -32.21 -19.66 -48.53
N GLY A 19 -33.20 -20.51 -48.78
CA GLY A 19 -34.55 -20.09 -49.16
C GLY A 19 -35.25 -19.24 -48.10
N ILE A 20 -34.88 -19.38 -46.82
CA ILE A 20 -35.50 -18.65 -45.71
C ILE A 20 -34.63 -17.45 -45.32
N GLN A 21 -34.97 -16.30 -45.90
CA GLN A 21 -34.26 -15.03 -45.67
C GLN A 21 -34.81 -14.21 -44.50
N HIS A 22 -35.91 -14.65 -43.88
CA HIS A 22 -36.46 -14.00 -42.69
C HIS A 22 -35.54 -14.25 -41.48
N PRO A 23 -34.94 -13.21 -40.85
CA PRO A 23 -33.90 -13.38 -39.84
C PRO A 23 -34.23 -14.32 -38.69
N LEU A 24 -35.35 -14.08 -37.99
CA LEU A 24 -35.73 -14.89 -36.83
C LEU A 24 -35.97 -16.36 -37.18
N ARG A 25 -36.81 -16.62 -38.19
CA ARG A 25 -37.13 -17.97 -38.66
C ARG A 25 -35.90 -18.70 -39.20
N GLY A 26 -35.04 -17.99 -39.95
CA GLY A 26 -33.81 -18.54 -40.49
C GLY A 26 -32.80 -18.91 -39.40
N LEU A 27 -32.65 -18.07 -38.37
CA LEU A 27 -31.80 -18.37 -37.22
C LEU A 27 -32.25 -19.62 -36.47
N PHE A 28 -33.55 -19.74 -36.16
CA PHE A 28 -34.06 -20.93 -35.48
C PHE A 28 -33.97 -22.19 -36.34
N LEU A 29 -34.30 -22.11 -37.63
CA LEU A 29 -34.16 -23.25 -38.53
C LEU A 29 -32.71 -23.73 -38.64
N ARG A 30 -31.77 -22.81 -38.81
CA ARG A 30 -30.34 -23.13 -38.91
C ARG A 30 -29.78 -23.65 -37.59
N SER A 31 -30.21 -23.11 -36.46
CA SER A 31 -29.85 -23.65 -35.14
C SER A 31 -30.40 -25.06 -34.93
N TYR A 32 -31.61 -25.34 -35.41
CA TYR A 32 -32.22 -26.66 -35.36
C TYR A 32 -31.48 -27.64 -36.28
N LEU A 33 -31.10 -27.21 -37.49
CA LEU A 33 -30.28 -28.00 -38.41
C LEU A 33 -28.96 -28.40 -37.75
N SER A 34 -28.22 -27.45 -37.16
CA SER A 34 -26.97 -27.74 -36.44
C SER A 34 -27.16 -28.75 -35.30
N GLN A 35 -28.27 -28.67 -34.58
CA GLN A 35 -28.55 -29.59 -33.48
C GLN A 35 -28.82 -31.03 -33.97
N ILE A 36 -29.53 -31.17 -35.10
CA ILE A 36 -29.88 -32.48 -35.67
C ILE A 36 -28.75 -33.08 -36.50
N SER A 37 -27.85 -32.27 -37.03
CA SER A 37 -26.70 -32.74 -37.77
C SER A 37 -25.53 -33.12 -36.86
N ARG A 38 -25.52 -32.72 -35.58
CA ARG A 38 -24.35 -32.85 -34.70
C ARG A 38 -23.82 -34.29 -34.60
N ASP A 39 -24.71 -35.27 -34.44
CA ASP A 39 -24.40 -36.71 -34.35
C ASP A 39 -24.18 -37.37 -35.72
N LYS A 40 -24.29 -36.60 -36.80
CA LYS A 40 -24.24 -37.05 -38.20
C LYS A 40 -23.14 -36.34 -38.99
N LEU A 41 -22.44 -35.40 -38.36
CA LEU A 41 -21.22 -34.84 -38.92
C LEU A 41 -20.19 -35.97 -38.99
N PRO A 42 -19.36 -36.00 -40.03
CA PRO A 42 -18.33 -37.01 -40.10
C PRO A 42 -17.33 -36.89 -38.95
N ASP A 43 -17.38 -37.84 -38.02
CA ASP A 43 -16.40 -38.02 -36.94
C ASP A 43 -15.24 -38.93 -37.39
N ILE A 44 -14.15 -38.95 -36.62
CA ILE A 44 -12.85 -39.65 -36.83
C ILE A 44 -12.93 -41.15 -37.22
N GLY A 45 -14.12 -41.76 -37.30
CA GLY A 45 -14.32 -43.11 -37.80
C GLY A 45 -14.45 -43.29 -39.33
N SER A 46 -14.52 -42.21 -40.13
CA SER A 46 -14.40 -42.31 -41.59
C SER A 46 -12.94 -42.06 -41.99
N GLU A 47 -12.26 -43.05 -42.56
CA GLU A 47 -10.82 -43.07 -42.90
C GLU A 47 -10.35 -41.94 -43.86
N ASP A 48 -11.21 -41.00 -44.26
CA ASP A 48 -10.96 -39.98 -45.27
C ASP A 48 -10.87 -38.57 -44.67
N ALA A 49 -9.69 -37.93 -44.76
CA ALA A 49 -9.47 -36.53 -44.38
C ALA A 49 -10.38 -35.52 -45.12
N GLU A 50 -10.95 -35.92 -46.26
CA GLU A 50 -11.92 -35.14 -47.03
C GLU A 50 -13.23 -34.94 -46.24
N SER A 51 -13.58 -35.90 -45.38
CA SER A 51 -14.81 -35.95 -44.58
C SER A 51 -14.84 -34.89 -43.47
N ILE A 52 -13.70 -34.65 -42.80
CA ILE A 52 -13.57 -33.64 -41.73
C ILE A 52 -13.66 -32.22 -42.33
N ASN A 53 -13.00 -32.00 -43.48
CA ASN A 53 -13.07 -30.72 -44.20
C ASN A 53 -14.52 -30.35 -44.57
N ASP A 54 -15.30 -31.34 -44.99
CA ASP A 54 -16.72 -31.14 -45.29
C ASP A 54 -17.54 -30.77 -44.05
N ALA A 55 -17.25 -31.39 -42.90
CA ALA A 55 -17.88 -31.07 -41.62
C ALA A 55 -17.59 -29.61 -41.21
N VAL A 56 -16.32 -29.21 -41.29
CA VAL A 56 -15.87 -27.85 -40.98
C VAL A 56 -16.52 -26.83 -41.92
N GLU A 57 -16.52 -27.09 -43.23
CA GLU A 57 -17.12 -26.19 -44.21
C GLU A 57 -18.64 -26.08 -44.04
N PHE A 58 -19.33 -27.18 -43.70
CA PHE A 58 -20.75 -27.16 -43.37
C PHE A 58 -21.04 -26.21 -42.19
N VAL A 59 -20.28 -26.33 -41.09
CA VAL A 59 -20.50 -25.50 -39.89
C VAL A 59 -20.11 -24.05 -40.16
N LEU A 60 -19.00 -23.79 -40.85
CA LEU A 60 -18.58 -22.43 -41.24
C LEU A 60 -19.60 -21.75 -42.15
N GLN A 61 -20.10 -22.46 -43.16
CA GLN A 61 -21.13 -21.92 -44.06
C GLN A 61 -22.42 -21.61 -43.30
N ASN A 62 -22.81 -22.46 -42.34
CA ASN A 62 -23.97 -22.20 -41.50
C ASN A 62 -23.75 -21.00 -40.58
N PHE A 63 -22.58 -20.91 -39.94
CA PHE A 63 -22.17 -19.77 -39.12
C PHE A 63 -22.23 -18.44 -39.89
N ILE A 64 -21.67 -18.40 -41.10
CA ILE A 64 -21.66 -17.21 -41.97
C ILE A 64 -23.10 -16.74 -42.25
N GLU A 65 -23.98 -17.65 -42.66
CA GLU A 65 -25.37 -17.31 -42.97
C GLU A 65 -26.15 -16.89 -41.71
N MET A 66 -25.93 -17.56 -40.58
CA MET A 66 -26.53 -17.17 -39.30
C MET A 66 -26.08 -15.77 -38.87
N ASN A 67 -24.79 -15.44 -38.99
CA ASN A 67 -24.28 -14.11 -38.67
C ASN A 67 -24.90 -13.04 -39.60
N LYS A 68 -24.99 -13.30 -40.92
CA LYS A 68 -25.65 -12.40 -41.87
C LYS A 68 -27.12 -12.14 -41.50
N LEU A 69 -27.87 -13.18 -41.14
CA LEU A 69 -29.26 -13.04 -40.69
C LEU A 69 -29.34 -12.24 -39.38
N TRP A 70 -28.46 -12.51 -38.43
CA TRP A 70 -28.41 -11.82 -37.15
C TRP A 70 -28.08 -10.34 -37.28
N VAL A 71 -27.15 -9.95 -38.15
CA VAL A 71 -26.85 -8.54 -38.47
C VAL A 71 -28.01 -7.90 -39.24
N ARG A 72 -28.69 -8.65 -40.12
CA ARG A 72 -29.87 -8.14 -40.83
C ARG A 72 -31.01 -7.76 -39.88
N MET A 73 -31.15 -8.44 -38.73
CA MET A 73 -32.14 -8.06 -37.70
C MET A 73 -31.99 -6.60 -37.25
N GLN A 74 -30.77 -6.05 -37.24
CA GLN A 74 -30.54 -4.67 -36.84
C GLN A 74 -31.32 -3.66 -37.70
N HIS A 75 -31.42 -3.96 -39.00
CA HIS A 75 -31.91 -3.06 -40.03
C HIS A 75 -33.37 -3.33 -40.42
N GLN A 76 -34.01 -4.35 -39.84
CA GLN A 76 -35.38 -4.70 -40.17
C GLN A 76 -36.39 -3.87 -39.35
N GLY A 77 -37.37 -3.27 -40.03
CA GLY A 77 -38.48 -2.57 -39.37
C GLY A 77 -38.18 -1.13 -38.95
N PRO A 78 -39.15 -0.46 -38.29
CA PRO A 78 -39.08 0.97 -37.97
C PRO A 78 -37.91 1.34 -37.04
N VAL A 79 -37.36 2.55 -37.16
CA VAL A 79 -36.27 3.05 -36.30
C VAL A 79 -36.66 3.09 -34.82
N ARG A 80 -37.94 3.37 -34.51
CA ARG A 80 -38.46 3.41 -33.14
C ARG A 80 -38.28 2.09 -32.38
N GLU A 81 -38.22 0.97 -33.10
CA GLU A 81 -38.05 -0.37 -32.52
C GLU A 81 -36.58 -0.81 -32.43
N LYS A 82 -35.62 0.05 -32.80
CA LYS A 82 -34.18 -0.28 -32.80
C LYS A 82 -33.68 -0.79 -31.45
N GLU A 83 -34.10 -0.17 -30.34
CA GLU A 83 -33.69 -0.61 -29.00
C GLU A 83 -34.26 -2.00 -28.65
N LYS A 84 -35.54 -2.24 -28.98
CA LYS A 84 -36.19 -3.54 -28.78
C LYS A 84 -35.47 -4.63 -29.57
N ARG A 85 -35.14 -4.36 -30.84
CA ARG A 85 -34.36 -5.29 -31.68
C ARG A 85 -32.96 -5.52 -31.13
N GLY A 86 -32.31 -4.50 -30.55
CA GLY A 86 -31.03 -4.68 -29.87
C GLY A 86 -31.12 -5.71 -28.74
N LYS A 87 -32.17 -5.66 -27.92
CA LYS A 87 -32.42 -6.64 -26.84
C LYS A 87 -32.69 -8.04 -27.39
N GLU A 88 -33.60 -8.16 -28.36
CA GLU A 88 -33.90 -9.44 -29.03
C GLU A 88 -32.65 -10.04 -29.69
N ARG A 89 -31.83 -9.23 -30.37
CA ARG A 89 -30.56 -9.68 -30.96
C ARG A 89 -29.59 -10.18 -29.90
N ASN A 90 -29.49 -9.50 -28.77
CA ASN A 90 -28.63 -9.93 -27.68
C ASN A 90 -29.10 -11.24 -27.04
N GLU A 91 -30.41 -11.50 -26.97
CA GLU A 91 -30.95 -12.79 -26.50
C GLU A 91 -30.65 -13.94 -27.47
N LEU A 92 -30.61 -13.66 -28.77
CA LEU A 92 -30.40 -14.67 -29.82
C LEU A 92 -28.92 -14.91 -30.17
N ARG A 93 -27.99 -14.16 -29.57
CA ARG A 93 -26.55 -14.25 -29.88
C ARG A 93 -26.00 -15.68 -29.75
N ASP A 94 -26.49 -16.42 -28.76
CA ASP A 94 -26.08 -17.80 -28.46
C ASP A 94 -26.45 -18.78 -29.58
N LEU A 95 -27.46 -18.47 -30.41
CA LEU A 95 -27.76 -19.29 -31.58
C LEU A 95 -26.61 -19.25 -32.59
N VAL A 96 -25.99 -18.08 -32.77
CA VAL A 96 -24.85 -17.91 -33.68
C VAL A 96 -23.59 -18.49 -33.05
N GLY A 97 -23.33 -18.17 -31.77
CA GLY A 97 -22.14 -18.62 -31.03
C GLY A 97 -22.02 -20.14 -30.88
N LYS A 98 -23.15 -20.86 -30.81
CA LYS A 98 -23.17 -22.33 -30.81
C LYS A 98 -22.44 -22.97 -31.98
N ASN A 99 -22.38 -22.34 -33.16
CA ASN A 99 -21.61 -22.88 -34.28
C ASN A 99 -20.11 -22.91 -33.97
N LEU A 100 -19.58 -21.89 -33.29
CA LEU A 100 -18.18 -21.86 -32.86
C LEU A 100 -17.91 -22.96 -31.82
N HIS A 101 -18.86 -23.17 -30.90
CA HIS A 101 -18.77 -24.28 -29.95
C HIS A 101 -18.75 -25.62 -30.67
N VAL A 102 -19.61 -25.85 -31.68
CA VAL A 102 -19.57 -27.07 -32.48
C VAL A 102 -18.21 -27.23 -33.16
N LEU A 103 -17.65 -26.18 -33.78
CA LEU A 103 -16.32 -26.24 -34.40
C LEU A 103 -15.22 -26.67 -33.42
N SER A 104 -15.26 -26.20 -32.17
CA SER A 104 -14.28 -26.60 -31.15
C SER A 104 -14.42 -28.04 -30.66
N GLN A 105 -15.57 -28.67 -30.92
CA GLN A 105 -15.89 -30.03 -30.46
C GLN A 105 -15.77 -31.07 -31.58
N ILE A 106 -15.53 -30.64 -32.84
CA ILE A 106 -15.29 -31.57 -33.94
C ILE A 106 -13.93 -32.23 -33.69
N GLU A 107 -13.95 -33.52 -33.39
CA GLU A 107 -12.74 -34.32 -33.28
C GLU A 107 -12.06 -34.34 -34.67
N GLY A 108 -10.84 -33.80 -34.77
CA GLY A 108 -10.10 -33.67 -36.03
C GLY A 108 -9.85 -32.22 -36.48
N VAL A 109 -10.41 -31.22 -35.80
CA VAL A 109 -9.94 -29.83 -35.92
C VAL A 109 -8.65 -29.69 -35.12
N ASP A 110 -7.54 -30.11 -35.74
CA ASP A 110 -6.19 -29.91 -35.21
C ASP A 110 -5.75 -28.44 -35.33
N LEU A 111 -4.56 -28.16 -34.81
CA LEU A 111 -3.99 -26.82 -34.80
C LEU A 111 -3.79 -26.26 -36.23
N ASP A 112 -3.35 -27.09 -37.17
CA ASP A 112 -3.08 -26.68 -38.55
C ASP A 112 -4.39 -26.32 -39.27
N MET A 113 -5.43 -27.14 -39.13
CA MET A 113 -6.77 -26.86 -39.65
C MET A 113 -7.34 -25.57 -39.04
N TYR A 114 -7.15 -25.37 -37.74
CA TYR A 114 -7.60 -24.17 -37.06
C TYR A 114 -6.91 -22.91 -37.61
N LYS A 115 -5.58 -22.97 -37.73
CA LYS A 115 -4.73 -21.86 -38.17
C LYS A 115 -4.96 -21.47 -39.63
N GLU A 116 -5.03 -22.45 -40.53
CA GLU A 116 -5.06 -22.20 -41.98
C GLU A 116 -6.49 -21.99 -42.51
N THR A 117 -7.49 -22.61 -41.88
CA THR A 117 -8.87 -22.62 -42.41
C THR A 117 -9.88 -21.99 -41.46
N VAL A 118 -10.01 -22.51 -40.23
CA VAL A 118 -11.14 -22.17 -39.36
C VAL A 118 -11.07 -20.73 -38.87
N LEU A 119 -9.96 -20.33 -38.25
CA LEU A 119 -9.81 -19.00 -37.66
C LEU A 119 -9.87 -17.89 -38.73
N PRO A 120 -9.13 -17.95 -39.86
CA PRO A 120 -9.21 -16.91 -40.89
C PRO A 120 -10.64 -16.69 -41.41
N ARG A 121 -11.40 -17.76 -41.63
CA ARG A 121 -12.79 -17.70 -42.12
C ARG A 121 -13.73 -17.08 -41.08
N ILE A 122 -13.57 -17.41 -39.80
CA ILE A 122 -14.35 -16.79 -38.73
C ILE A 122 -14.02 -15.30 -38.64
N LEU A 123 -12.73 -14.93 -38.60
CA LEU A 123 -12.30 -13.53 -38.46
C LEU A 123 -12.70 -12.69 -39.66
N GLU A 124 -12.61 -13.21 -40.88
CA GLU A 124 -13.12 -12.56 -42.09
C GLU A 124 -14.60 -12.18 -41.91
N GLN A 125 -15.41 -13.12 -41.43
CA GLN A 125 -16.83 -12.89 -41.20
C GLN A 125 -17.09 -11.90 -40.05
N VAL A 126 -16.26 -11.89 -39.00
CA VAL A 126 -16.36 -10.93 -37.89
C VAL A 126 -16.01 -9.51 -38.35
N VAL A 127 -14.90 -9.33 -39.06
CA VAL A 127 -14.46 -8.01 -39.53
C VAL A 127 -15.45 -7.45 -40.56
N ASN A 128 -15.88 -8.28 -41.52
CA ASN A 128 -16.76 -7.82 -42.60
C ASN A 128 -18.20 -7.54 -42.18
N CYS A 129 -18.65 -8.01 -41.02
CA CYS A 129 -20.04 -7.81 -40.61
C CYS A 129 -20.35 -6.37 -40.18
N LYS A 130 -19.34 -5.58 -39.79
CA LYS A 130 -19.43 -4.15 -39.43
C LYS A 130 -20.56 -3.82 -38.45
N ASP A 131 -20.82 -4.70 -37.49
CA ASP A 131 -21.86 -4.54 -36.47
C ASP A 131 -21.26 -4.68 -35.06
N ASP A 132 -21.39 -3.64 -34.24
CA ASP A 132 -20.73 -3.53 -32.93
C ASP A 132 -21.05 -4.71 -32.00
N LEU A 133 -22.34 -5.10 -31.93
CA LEU A 133 -22.81 -6.18 -31.06
C LEU A 133 -22.26 -7.53 -31.52
N ALA A 134 -22.33 -7.80 -32.83
CA ALA A 134 -21.85 -9.05 -33.40
C ALA A 134 -20.33 -9.17 -33.28
N GLN A 135 -19.59 -8.10 -33.56
CA GLN A 135 -18.13 -8.10 -33.46
C GLN A 135 -17.66 -8.34 -32.03
N PHE A 136 -18.24 -7.64 -31.05
CA PHE A 136 -17.92 -7.85 -29.64
C PHE A 136 -18.16 -9.30 -29.21
N TYR A 137 -19.37 -9.80 -29.45
CA TYR A 137 -19.78 -11.14 -29.00
C TYR A 137 -18.99 -12.26 -29.68
N LEU A 138 -18.78 -12.16 -31.00
CA LEU A 138 -18.10 -13.22 -31.74
C LEU A 138 -16.61 -13.29 -31.37
N MET A 139 -15.94 -12.16 -31.16
CA MET A 139 -14.56 -12.17 -30.67
C MET A 139 -14.46 -12.77 -29.26
N ASP A 140 -15.36 -12.40 -28.35
CA ASP A 140 -15.45 -12.99 -27.01
C ASP A 140 -15.70 -14.51 -27.08
N CYS A 141 -16.60 -14.97 -27.96
CA CYS A 141 -16.81 -16.40 -28.20
C CYS A 141 -15.57 -17.11 -28.74
N ILE A 142 -14.83 -16.54 -29.70
CA ILE A 142 -13.58 -17.15 -30.19
C ILE A 142 -12.63 -17.37 -29.02
N ILE A 143 -12.43 -16.34 -28.19
CA ILE A 143 -11.53 -16.41 -27.03
C ILE A 143 -12.02 -17.44 -26.02
N GLN A 144 -13.33 -17.55 -25.75
CA GLN A 144 -13.88 -18.47 -24.75
C GLN A 144 -13.91 -19.93 -25.20
N VAL A 145 -14.18 -20.18 -26.48
CA VAL A 145 -14.53 -21.52 -26.97
C VAL A 145 -13.29 -22.32 -27.38
N PHE A 146 -12.30 -21.71 -28.02
CA PHE A 146 -11.13 -22.43 -28.52
C PHE A 146 -10.02 -22.59 -27.45
N PRO A 147 -9.16 -23.62 -27.57
CA PRO A 147 -8.07 -23.89 -26.61
C PRO A 147 -6.98 -22.81 -26.57
N ASP A 148 -6.26 -22.74 -25.44
CA ASP A 148 -5.21 -21.74 -25.21
C ASP A 148 -4.01 -21.90 -26.15
N GLU A 149 -3.62 -23.14 -26.44
CA GLU A 149 -2.57 -23.48 -27.41
C GLU A 149 -2.89 -22.91 -28.81
N TYR A 150 -4.14 -23.02 -29.23
CA TYR A 150 -4.57 -22.53 -30.54
C TYR A 150 -4.49 -21.00 -30.59
N HIS A 151 -4.91 -20.32 -29.52
CA HIS A 151 -4.79 -18.86 -29.41
C HIS A 151 -3.33 -18.41 -29.42
N LEU A 152 -2.43 -19.14 -28.74
CA LEU A 152 -1.01 -18.80 -28.71
C LEU A 152 -0.39 -18.92 -30.12
N GLN A 153 -0.62 -20.05 -30.79
CA GLN A 153 -0.02 -20.33 -32.10
C GLN A 153 -0.61 -19.50 -33.24
N THR A 154 -1.83 -18.98 -33.08
CA THR A 154 -2.52 -18.11 -34.05
C THR A 154 -2.61 -16.64 -33.63
N LEU A 155 -1.85 -16.25 -32.60
CA LEU A 155 -1.95 -14.96 -31.95
C LEU A 155 -1.84 -13.77 -32.92
N GLU A 156 -0.96 -13.87 -33.91
CA GLU A 156 -0.79 -12.82 -34.92
C GLU A 156 -2.04 -12.62 -35.78
N THR A 157 -2.61 -13.71 -36.30
CA THR A 157 -3.83 -13.70 -37.11
C THR A 157 -4.99 -13.13 -36.30
N LEU A 158 -5.18 -13.59 -35.06
CA LEU A 158 -6.22 -13.11 -34.16
C LEU A 158 -6.06 -11.62 -33.84
N LEU A 159 -4.85 -11.19 -33.49
CA LEU A 159 -4.58 -9.80 -33.13
C LEU A 159 -4.74 -8.82 -34.31
N SER A 160 -4.48 -9.28 -35.54
CA SER A 160 -4.63 -8.47 -36.75
C SER A 160 -6.08 -8.03 -37.03
N ALA A 161 -7.08 -8.73 -36.47
CA ALA A 161 -8.49 -8.40 -36.64
C ALA A 161 -8.93 -7.20 -35.79
N PHE A 162 -8.34 -6.98 -34.61
CA PHE A 162 -8.80 -5.96 -33.65
C PHE A 162 -8.78 -4.52 -34.19
N PRO A 163 -7.72 -4.05 -34.89
CA PRO A 163 -7.71 -2.71 -35.46
C PRO A 163 -8.78 -2.48 -36.56
N GLN A 164 -9.37 -3.56 -37.09
CA GLN A 164 -10.37 -3.51 -38.16
C GLN A 164 -11.81 -3.52 -37.63
N LEU A 165 -12.00 -3.71 -36.32
CA LEU A 165 -13.32 -3.69 -35.68
C LEU A 165 -13.89 -2.27 -35.62
N GLN A 166 -15.22 -2.17 -35.54
CA GLN A 166 -15.89 -0.88 -35.47
C GLN A 166 -15.51 -0.11 -34.17
N PRO A 167 -15.43 1.23 -34.21
CA PRO A 167 -15.09 2.04 -33.03
C PRO A 167 -16.03 1.85 -31.83
N GLY A 168 -17.28 1.43 -32.06
CA GLY A 168 -18.27 1.17 -31.01
C GLY A 168 -18.07 -0.15 -30.26
N VAL A 169 -17.20 -1.03 -30.75
CA VAL A 169 -16.89 -2.32 -30.11
C VAL A 169 -16.05 -2.09 -28.86
N ASP A 170 -16.40 -2.75 -27.76
CA ASP A 170 -15.64 -2.69 -26.51
C ASP A 170 -14.36 -3.55 -26.56
N ILE A 171 -13.42 -3.16 -27.43
CA ILE A 171 -12.18 -3.89 -27.74
C ILE A 171 -11.34 -4.11 -26.48
N LYS A 172 -11.35 -3.16 -25.53
CA LYS A 172 -10.58 -3.25 -24.30
C LYS A 172 -10.91 -4.53 -23.52
N THR A 173 -12.20 -4.87 -23.42
CA THR A 173 -12.68 -6.00 -22.62
C THR A 173 -12.25 -7.30 -23.26
N VAL A 174 -12.42 -7.42 -24.57
CA VAL A 174 -12.07 -8.61 -25.35
C VAL A 174 -10.55 -8.86 -25.34
N LEU A 175 -9.73 -7.83 -25.58
CA LEU A 175 -8.27 -7.97 -25.52
C LEU A 175 -7.76 -8.28 -24.11
N SER A 176 -8.34 -7.65 -23.07
CA SER A 176 -8.03 -7.95 -21.67
C SER A 176 -8.34 -9.42 -21.34
N GLN A 177 -9.50 -9.94 -21.76
CA GLN A 177 -9.86 -11.35 -21.55
C GLN A 177 -8.87 -12.31 -22.23
N LEU A 178 -8.41 -12.01 -23.45
CA LEU A 178 -7.39 -12.82 -24.13
C LEU A 178 -6.06 -12.82 -23.37
N MET A 179 -5.58 -11.65 -22.96
CA MET A 179 -4.34 -11.53 -22.19
C MET A 179 -4.44 -12.24 -20.84
N ASP A 180 -5.55 -12.08 -20.11
CA ASP A 180 -5.77 -12.74 -18.82
C ASP A 180 -5.82 -14.27 -18.99
N ARG A 181 -6.50 -14.75 -20.04
CA ARG A 181 -6.59 -16.17 -20.35
C ARG A 181 -5.21 -16.79 -20.62
N LEU A 182 -4.43 -16.19 -21.52
CA LEU A 182 -3.07 -16.67 -21.81
C LEU A 182 -2.11 -16.50 -20.62
N SER A 183 -2.30 -15.45 -19.81
CA SER A 183 -1.54 -15.27 -18.57
C SER A 183 -1.80 -16.39 -17.57
N ASN A 184 -3.05 -16.84 -17.46
CA ASN A 184 -3.42 -17.96 -16.60
C ASN A 184 -2.90 -19.28 -17.16
N TYR A 185 -2.94 -19.47 -18.48
CA TYR A 185 -2.35 -20.64 -19.14
C TYR A 185 -0.85 -20.77 -18.84
N ALA A 186 -0.10 -19.67 -18.98
CA ALA A 186 1.33 -19.63 -18.63
C ALA A 186 1.60 -19.90 -17.14
N ALA A 187 0.69 -19.49 -16.24
CA ALA A 187 0.82 -19.74 -14.82
C ALA A 187 0.49 -21.19 -14.43
N SER A 188 -0.48 -21.82 -15.09
CA SER A 188 -0.87 -23.21 -14.85
C SER A 188 0.09 -24.22 -15.49
N SER A 189 0.74 -23.86 -16.59
CA SER A 189 1.63 -24.73 -17.35
C SER A 189 2.96 -24.02 -17.64
N PRO A 190 3.92 -24.02 -16.70
CA PRO A 190 5.21 -23.35 -16.90
C PRO A 190 6.03 -23.91 -18.08
N GLU A 191 5.74 -25.12 -18.53
CA GLU A 191 6.40 -25.79 -19.66
C GLU A 191 6.18 -25.07 -20.99
N VAL A 192 5.09 -24.31 -21.14
CA VAL A 192 4.78 -23.58 -22.38
C VAL A 192 5.41 -22.19 -22.44
N LEU A 193 6.06 -21.70 -21.37
CA LEU A 193 6.74 -20.39 -21.35
C LEU A 193 7.75 -20.17 -22.50
N PRO A 194 8.54 -21.17 -22.94
CA PRO A 194 9.41 -21.02 -24.11
C PRO A 194 8.63 -20.74 -25.40
N GLU A 195 7.43 -21.29 -25.57
CA GLU A 195 6.59 -21.05 -26.75
C GLU A 195 6.12 -19.59 -26.80
N PHE A 196 5.80 -18.99 -25.65
CA PHE A 196 5.45 -17.57 -25.59
C PHE A 196 6.58 -16.66 -26.08
N LEU A 197 7.83 -17.01 -25.77
CA LEU A 197 9.01 -16.32 -26.28
C LEU A 197 9.19 -16.56 -27.78
N GLN A 198 9.03 -17.80 -28.25
CA GLN A 198 9.18 -18.18 -29.66
C GLN A 198 8.15 -17.47 -30.56
N VAL A 199 6.92 -17.32 -30.09
CA VAL A 199 5.84 -16.63 -30.81
C VAL A 199 5.95 -15.10 -30.69
N GLU A 200 6.85 -14.60 -29.84
CA GLU A 200 7.02 -13.18 -29.52
C GLU A 200 5.72 -12.54 -29.00
N ALA A 201 5.02 -13.25 -28.10
CA ALA A 201 3.67 -12.88 -27.67
C ALA A 201 3.57 -11.44 -27.14
N PHE A 202 4.55 -11.01 -26.32
CA PHE A 202 4.61 -9.62 -25.83
C PHE A 202 4.65 -8.59 -26.96
N ALA A 203 5.54 -8.78 -27.95
CA ALA A 203 5.70 -7.84 -29.05
C ALA A 203 4.43 -7.75 -29.90
N LYS A 204 3.79 -8.90 -30.15
CA LYS A 204 2.51 -8.97 -30.89
C LYS A 204 1.39 -8.25 -30.15
N PHE A 205 1.24 -8.47 -28.84
CA PHE A 205 0.25 -7.75 -28.03
C PHE A 205 0.52 -6.24 -27.98
N SER A 206 1.76 -5.84 -27.71
CA SER A 206 2.18 -4.44 -27.63
C SER A 206 1.88 -3.69 -28.95
N ASN A 207 2.25 -4.29 -30.09
CA ASN A 207 1.96 -3.74 -31.41
C ASN A 207 0.46 -3.66 -31.69
N ALA A 208 -0.30 -4.72 -31.37
CA ALA A 208 -1.75 -4.75 -31.57
C ALA A 208 -2.46 -3.67 -30.75
N ILE A 209 -2.10 -3.51 -29.47
CA ILE A 209 -2.65 -2.45 -28.61
C ILE A 209 -2.32 -1.06 -29.18
N GLY A 210 -1.09 -0.84 -29.64
CA GLY A 210 -0.70 0.41 -30.32
C GLY A 210 -1.60 0.70 -31.53
N LYS A 211 -1.76 -0.27 -32.44
CA LYS A 211 -2.62 -0.15 -33.63
C LYS A 211 -4.08 0.08 -33.29
N VAL A 212 -4.62 -0.58 -32.27
CA VAL A 212 -6.01 -0.40 -31.81
C VAL A 212 -6.22 1.02 -31.28
N ILE A 213 -5.29 1.52 -30.47
CA ILE A 213 -5.35 2.88 -29.92
C ILE A 213 -5.24 3.93 -31.02
N GLU A 214 -4.46 3.67 -32.08
CA GLU A 214 -4.35 4.54 -33.26
C GLU A 214 -5.62 4.49 -34.13
N ALA A 215 -6.22 3.31 -34.31
CA ALA A 215 -7.44 3.12 -35.07
C ALA A 215 -8.70 3.71 -34.38
N GLN A 216 -8.66 3.90 -33.06
CA GLN A 216 -9.74 4.49 -32.27
C GLN A 216 -9.31 5.81 -31.59
N PRO A 217 -9.33 6.95 -32.31
CA PRO A 217 -8.90 8.24 -31.77
C PRO A 217 -9.76 8.72 -30.58
N ASP A 218 -11.05 8.36 -30.57
CA ASP A 218 -12.01 8.71 -29.52
C ASP A 218 -11.96 7.77 -28.30
N MET A 219 -11.02 6.82 -28.26
CA MET A 219 -10.88 5.91 -27.12
C MET A 219 -10.62 6.69 -25.81
N PRO A 220 -11.46 6.51 -24.78
CA PRO A 220 -11.25 7.14 -23.47
C PRO A 220 -9.90 6.74 -22.87
N VAL A 221 -9.27 7.66 -22.12
CA VAL A 221 -7.97 7.40 -21.46
C VAL A 221 -8.03 6.14 -20.59
N VAL A 222 -9.11 5.96 -19.83
CA VAL A 222 -9.32 4.76 -19.01
C VAL A 222 -9.25 3.47 -19.85
N GLY A 223 -9.75 3.46 -21.08
CA GLY A 223 -9.71 2.29 -21.96
C GLY A 223 -8.30 1.94 -22.40
N ALA A 224 -7.51 2.94 -22.80
CA ALA A 224 -6.11 2.75 -23.18
C ALA A 224 -5.25 2.29 -21.98
N VAL A 225 -5.43 2.91 -20.80
CA VAL A 225 -4.70 2.51 -19.59
C VAL A 225 -5.08 1.10 -19.15
N THR A 226 -6.36 0.70 -19.23
CA THR A 226 -6.77 -0.68 -18.93
C THR A 226 -6.08 -1.70 -19.83
N LEU A 227 -5.93 -1.44 -21.12
CA LEU A 227 -5.16 -2.30 -22.03
C LEU A 227 -3.68 -2.42 -21.60
N TYR A 228 -3.06 -1.31 -21.19
CA TYR A 228 -1.68 -1.34 -20.67
C TYR A 228 -1.57 -2.08 -19.34
N VAL A 229 -2.56 -1.98 -18.45
CA VAL A 229 -2.61 -2.76 -17.19
C VAL A 229 -2.69 -4.26 -17.48
N SER A 230 -3.55 -4.67 -18.41
CA SER A 230 -3.63 -6.08 -18.82
C SER A 230 -2.34 -6.56 -19.48
N LEU A 231 -1.72 -5.76 -20.36
CA LEU A 231 -0.43 -6.09 -20.97
C LEU A 231 0.70 -6.20 -19.94
N LEU A 232 0.73 -5.29 -18.96
CA LEU A 232 1.71 -5.33 -17.88
C LEU A 232 1.52 -6.57 -17.01
N THR A 233 0.27 -6.89 -16.66
CA THR A 233 -0.05 -8.08 -15.85
C THR A 233 0.36 -9.36 -16.57
N PHE A 234 0.10 -9.44 -17.88
CA PHE A 234 0.59 -10.52 -18.74
C PHE A 234 2.11 -10.60 -18.73
N THR A 235 2.79 -9.47 -18.95
CA THR A 235 4.26 -9.39 -18.99
C THR A 235 4.89 -9.86 -17.69
N LEU A 236 4.36 -9.40 -16.55
CA LEU A 236 4.85 -9.78 -15.22
C LEU A 236 4.65 -11.27 -14.89
N ARG A 237 3.69 -11.93 -15.54
CA ARG A 237 3.45 -13.37 -15.35
C ARG A 237 4.28 -14.23 -16.30
N VAL A 238 4.34 -13.86 -17.58
CA VAL A 238 4.99 -14.65 -18.64
C VAL A 238 6.49 -14.36 -18.75
N HIS A 239 6.90 -13.12 -18.49
CA HIS A 239 8.28 -12.65 -18.61
C HIS A 239 8.73 -11.86 -17.36
N PRO A 240 8.76 -12.49 -16.17
CA PRO A 240 9.08 -11.79 -14.93
C PRO A 240 10.45 -11.10 -14.97
N ASP A 241 11.45 -11.71 -15.60
CA ASP A 241 12.83 -11.19 -15.62
C ASP A 241 13.06 -10.08 -16.67
N ARG A 242 12.08 -9.82 -17.56
CA ARG A 242 12.21 -8.84 -18.66
C ARG A 242 11.73 -7.46 -18.23
N LEU A 243 12.57 -6.77 -17.45
CA LEU A 243 12.33 -5.39 -17.00
C LEU A 243 12.19 -4.40 -18.17
N ASP A 244 12.86 -4.68 -19.29
CA ASP A 244 12.75 -3.89 -20.52
C ASP A 244 11.33 -3.90 -21.09
N TYR A 245 10.62 -5.03 -21.00
CA TYR A 245 9.21 -5.12 -21.43
C TYR A 245 8.29 -4.34 -20.50
N VAL A 246 8.51 -4.43 -19.19
CA VAL A 246 7.76 -3.66 -18.19
C VAL A 246 7.94 -2.16 -18.44
N ASP A 247 9.17 -1.69 -18.63
CA ASP A 247 9.46 -0.27 -18.88
C ASP A 247 8.89 0.21 -20.23
N GLN A 248 8.86 -0.65 -21.25
CA GLN A 248 8.20 -0.35 -22.53
C GLN A 248 6.69 -0.11 -22.37
N VAL A 249 5.99 -0.92 -21.56
CA VAL A 249 4.56 -0.72 -21.30
C VAL A 249 4.31 0.60 -20.57
N LEU A 250 5.12 0.91 -19.55
CA LEU A 250 5.06 2.19 -18.85
C LEU A 250 5.35 3.37 -19.80
N GLY A 251 6.36 3.25 -20.66
CA GLY A 251 6.68 4.24 -21.69
C GLY A 251 5.56 4.46 -22.71
N ALA A 252 4.88 3.40 -23.15
CA ALA A 252 3.71 3.50 -24.02
C ALA A 252 2.53 4.22 -23.33
N CYS A 253 2.34 4.00 -22.03
CA CYS A 253 1.38 4.73 -21.22
C CYS A 253 1.72 6.23 -21.14
N VAL A 254 2.98 6.57 -20.84
CA VAL A 254 3.47 7.97 -20.84
C VAL A 254 3.23 8.64 -22.18
N LYS A 255 3.53 7.96 -23.31
CA LYS A 255 3.31 8.50 -24.65
C LYS A 255 1.82 8.81 -24.89
N LYS A 256 0.90 7.96 -24.43
CA LYS A 256 -0.55 8.21 -24.57
C LYS A 256 -1.08 9.33 -23.66
N LEU A 257 -0.44 9.52 -22.49
CA LEU A 257 -0.78 10.58 -21.54
C LEU A 257 -0.09 11.92 -21.87
N SER A 258 0.97 11.90 -22.67
CA SER A 258 1.73 13.10 -23.04
C SER A 258 0.83 14.17 -23.67
N GLY A 259 0.97 15.41 -23.20
CA GLY A 259 0.16 16.55 -23.63
C GLY A 259 -1.21 16.67 -22.96
N LYS A 260 -1.60 15.75 -22.06
CA LYS A 260 -2.81 15.88 -21.23
C LYS A 260 -2.47 16.47 -19.85
N ALA A 261 -3.38 17.28 -19.31
CA ALA A 261 -3.29 17.74 -17.92
C ALA A 261 -3.42 16.57 -16.93
N LYS A 262 -3.24 16.83 -15.63
CA LYS A 262 -3.46 15.83 -14.57
C LYS A 262 -4.84 15.18 -14.73
N LEU A 263 -4.91 13.88 -14.45
CA LEU A 263 -6.14 13.12 -14.66
C LEU A 263 -7.19 13.48 -13.61
N GLU A 264 -8.33 13.96 -14.08
CA GLU A 264 -9.50 14.24 -13.24
C GLU A 264 -10.47 13.04 -13.17
N ASP A 265 -10.46 12.15 -14.16
CA ASP A 265 -11.32 10.95 -14.17
C ASP A 265 -10.83 9.93 -13.14
N SER A 266 -11.60 9.79 -12.05
CA SER A 266 -11.36 8.81 -10.98
C SER A 266 -11.15 7.38 -11.49
N ARG A 267 -11.81 6.97 -12.58
CA ARG A 267 -11.65 5.63 -13.15
C ARG A 267 -10.30 5.47 -13.83
N ALA A 268 -9.84 6.48 -14.58
CA ALA A 268 -8.51 6.48 -15.19
C ALA A 268 -7.41 6.49 -14.12
N THR A 269 -7.58 7.29 -13.06
CA THR A 269 -6.66 7.34 -11.92
C THR A 269 -6.52 5.98 -11.23
N LYS A 270 -7.63 5.26 -11.01
CA LYS A 270 -7.60 3.89 -10.46
C LYS A 270 -6.82 2.91 -11.35
N GLN A 271 -6.93 3.05 -12.67
CA GLN A 271 -6.19 2.17 -13.60
C GLN A 271 -4.69 2.50 -13.61
N ILE A 272 -4.29 3.76 -13.49
CA ILE A 272 -2.87 4.11 -13.33
C ILE A 272 -2.31 3.60 -12.00
N VAL A 273 -3.08 3.68 -10.92
CA VAL A 273 -2.71 3.07 -9.65
C VAL A 273 -2.48 1.57 -9.82
N ALA A 274 -3.40 0.85 -10.48
CA ALA A 274 -3.22 -0.57 -10.76
C ALA A 274 -1.96 -0.85 -11.62
N LEU A 275 -1.69 0.00 -12.61
CA LEU A 275 -0.50 -0.10 -13.47
C LEU A 275 0.79 0.02 -12.66
N LEU A 276 0.85 0.95 -11.70
CA LEU A 276 2.02 1.17 -10.86
C LEU A 276 2.15 0.14 -9.72
N SER A 277 1.03 -0.36 -9.19
CA SER A 277 1.04 -1.38 -8.14
C SER A 277 1.48 -2.76 -8.65
N ALA A 278 1.15 -3.13 -9.89
CA ALA A 278 1.43 -4.47 -10.40
C ALA A 278 2.91 -4.88 -10.34
N PRO A 279 3.89 -4.04 -10.75
CA PRO A 279 5.32 -4.34 -10.58
C PRO A 279 5.74 -4.45 -9.11
N LEU A 280 5.21 -3.58 -8.23
CA LEU A 280 5.55 -3.58 -6.80
C LEU A 280 5.10 -4.87 -6.09
N GLU A 281 3.93 -5.38 -6.48
CA GLU A 281 3.38 -6.63 -5.97
C GLU A 281 4.17 -7.84 -6.48
N LYS A 282 4.62 -7.82 -7.75
CA LYS A 282 5.30 -8.97 -8.38
C LYS A 282 6.78 -9.08 -8.00
N TYR A 283 7.54 -7.99 -8.05
CA TYR A 283 8.99 -8.04 -7.85
C TYR A 283 9.34 -8.17 -6.38
N SER A 284 10.22 -9.12 -6.03
CA SER A 284 10.73 -9.26 -4.67
C SER A 284 11.57 -8.06 -4.24
N ASN A 285 12.32 -7.44 -5.16
CA ASN A 285 13.04 -6.20 -4.92
C ASN A 285 12.28 -5.01 -5.53
N ILE A 286 11.79 -4.10 -4.67
CA ILE A 286 11.02 -2.92 -5.09
C ILE A 286 11.91 -1.92 -5.80
N VAL A 287 13.19 -1.84 -5.41
CA VAL A 287 14.20 -1.01 -6.09
C VAL A 287 14.23 -1.33 -7.59
N THR A 288 14.06 -2.58 -7.98
CA THR A 288 14.01 -3.00 -9.39
C THR A 288 12.83 -2.41 -10.16
N ALA A 289 11.68 -2.19 -9.51
CA ALA A 289 10.53 -1.51 -10.10
C ALA A 289 10.72 0.03 -10.10
N LEU A 290 11.37 0.58 -9.09
CA LEU A 290 11.62 2.03 -8.96
C LEU A 290 12.75 2.53 -9.86
N GLU A 291 13.72 1.67 -10.21
CA GLU A 291 14.79 1.95 -11.16
C GLU A 291 14.29 2.00 -12.61
N LEU A 292 13.05 1.59 -12.88
CA LEU A 292 12.45 1.67 -14.22
C LEU A 292 12.31 3.12 -14.66
N SER A 293 12.83 3.43 -15.84
CA SER A 293 13.01 4.81 -16.30
C SER A 293 11.68 5.57 -16.50
N ASN A 294 10.60 4.87 -16.86
CA ASN A 294 9.29 5.46 -17.11
C ASN A 294 8.34 5.37 -15.90
N TYR A 295 8.69 4.66 -14.84
CA TYR A 295 7.89 4.57 -13.62
C TYR A 295 7.63 5.95 -12.96
N PRO A 296 8.64 6.79 -12.68
CA PRO A 296 8.40 8.13 -12.12
C PRO A 296 7.60 9.03 -13.07
N ARG A 297 7.78 8.86 -14.38
CA ARG A 297 7.05 9.65 -15.40
C ARG A 297 5.56 9.35 -15.42
N VAL A 298 5.15 8.12 -15.11
CA VAL A 298 3.73 7.76 -14.97
C VAL A 298 3.14 8.37 -13.68
N MET A 299 3.91 8.43 -12.59
CA MET A 299 3.47 9.08 -11.34
C MET A 299 3.12 10.55 -11.51
N ASP A 300 3.82 11.28 -12.39
CA ASP A 300 3.61 12.72 -12.59
C ASP A 300 2.17 13.09 -13.04
N TYR A 301 1.46 12.14 -13.66
CA TYR A 301 0.08 12.33 -14.12
C TYR A 301 -0.98 12.11 -13.04
N LEU A 302 -0.60 11.62 -11.86
CA LEU A 302 -1.50 11.44 -10.72
C LEU A 302 -1.77 12.78 -10.02
N ASP A 303 -2.96 12.88 -9.43
CA ASP A 303 -3.30 13.99 -8.54
C ASP A 303 -2.52 13.86 -7.23
N ASN A 304 -2.40 14.99 -6.52
CA ASN A 304 -1.56 15.05 -5.33
C ASN A 304 -2.08 14.14 -4.19
N ALA A 305 -3.35 13.74 -4.15
CA ALA A 305 -3.85 12.81 -3.15
C ALA A 305 -3.50 11.36 -3.50
N THR A 306 -3.66 10.95 -4.76
CA THR A 306 -3.32 9.58 -5.19
C THR A 306 -1.82 9.34 -5.25
N THR A 307 -1.02 10.35 -5.62
CA THR A 307 0.44 10.28 -5.54
C THR A 307 0.91 10.02 -4.10
N LYS A 308 0.21 10.57 -3.10
CA LYS A 308 0.50 10.30 -1.68
C LYS A 308 0.19 8.85 -1.31
N VAL A 309 -0.93 8.30 -1.78
CA VAL A 309 -1.31 6.90 -1.50
C VAL A 309 -0.30 5.93 -2.12
N MET A 310 0.12 6.17 -3.38
CA MET A 310 1.13 5.35 -4.04
C MET A 310 2.49 5.41 -3.36
N ALA A 311 2.91 6.59 -2.91
CA ALA A 311 4.14 6.77 -2.14
C ALA A 311 4.08 6.08 -0.76
N VAL A 312 2.91 6.04 -0.12
CA VAL A 312 2.71 5.30 1.14
C VAL A 312 2.77 3.79 0.90
N ILE A 313 2.16 3.29 -0.18
CA ILE A 313 2.23 1.88 -0.59
C ILE A 313 3.69 1.48 -0.87
N GLU A 314 4.42 2.30 -1.63
CA GLU A 314 5.87 2.15 -1.92
C GLU A 314 6.69 2.01 -0.62
N ALA A 315 6.54 2.97 0.31
CA ALA A 315 7.24 2.95 1.60
C ALA A 315 6.83 1.78 2.51
N LEU A 316 5.56 1.36 2.48
CA LEU A 316 5.04 0.22 3.25
C LEU A 316 5.56 -1.11 2.72
N PHE A 317 5.67 -1.27 1.40
CA PHE A 317 6.20 -2.48 0.79
C PHE A 317 7.71 -2.62 1.01
N ASP A 318 8.48 -1.54 0.95
CA ASP A 318 9.91 -1.52 1.29
C ASP A 318 10.14 -1.95 2.74
N LEU A 319 9.34 -1.39 3.65
CA LEU A 319 9.36 -1.77 5.06
C LEU A 319 8.99 -3.24 5.25
N ILE A 320 7.93 -3.75 4.60
CA ILE A 320 7.47 -5.14 4.76
C ILE A 320 8.50 -6.15 4.23
N LYS A 321 9.26 -5.84 3.17
CA LYS A 321 10.25 -6.78 2.60
C LYS A 321 11.62 -6.73 3.25
N GLY A 322 12.08 -5.57 3.73
CA GLY A 322 13.24 -5.52 4.63
C GLY A 322 13.07 -6.48 5.82
N LEU A 323 11.83 -6.57 6.31
CA LEU A 323 11.45 -7.43 7.42
C LEU A 323 11.29 -8.92 7.07
N ILE A 324 11.15 -9.27 5.78
CA ILE A 324 11.05 -10.67 5.31
C ILE A 324 12.41 -11.24 4.94
N LYS A 325 13.37 -10.40 4.51
CA LYS A 325 14.73 -10.84 4.16
C LYS A 325 15.56 -11.26 5.38
N ASP A 326 15.27 -10.74 6.57
CA ASP A 326 16.05 -10.99 7.79
C ASP A 326 15.54 -12.14 8.67
N MET A 327 14.73 -13.06 8.12
CA MET A 327 14.64 -14.40 8.73
C MET A 327 15.93 -15.22 8.50
N ASP A 328 16.79 -14.82 7.56
CA ASP A 328 18.15 -15.33 7.40
C ASP A 328 19.13 -14.21 7.77
N GLY A 329 19.51 -14.18 9.05
CA GLY A 329 20.14 -13.03 9.69
C GLY A 329 21.41 -12.50 9.02
N ALA A 330 21.41 -11.20 8.69
CA ALA A 330 22.55 -10.30 8.83
C ALA A 330 22.16 -8.81 8.64
N GLN A 331 22.41 -8.03 9.70
CA GLN A 331 22.60 -6.57 9.77
C GLN A 331 21.38 -5.62 9.63
N ASP A 332 20.69 -5.43 10.77
CA ASP A 332 19.64 -4.42 11.02
C ASP A 332 20.02 -2.96 10.62
N ASP A 333 21.30 -2.57 10.66
CA ASP A 333 21.70 -1.15 10.55
C ASP A 333 21.73 -0.61 9.10
N ASP A 334 21.88 -1.47 8.08
CA ASP A 334 22.03 -1.04 6.68
C ASP A 334 20.67 -0.75 6.00
N ILE A 335 19.62 -1.45 6.44
CA ILE A 335 18.24 -1.26 5.97
C ILE A 335 17.67 0.06 6.53
N LEU A 336 17.93 0.36 7.80
CA LEU A 336 17.50 1.59 8.48
C LEU A 336 18.08 2.85 7.83
N CYS A 337 19.38 2.84 7.49
CA CYS A 337 20.02 3.94 6.76
C CYS A 337 19.45 4.11 5.34
N THR A 338 19.13 3.01 4.66
CA THR A 338 18.61 3.06 3.27
C THR A 338 17.18 3.59 3.20
N VAL A 339 16.33 3.15 4.14
CA VAL A 339 14.95 3.65 4.33
C VAL A 339 14.98 5.13 4.74
N GLN A 340 15.86 5.52 5.66
CA GLN A 340 16.04 6.92 6.07
C GLN A 340 16.46 7.80 4.90
N LYS A 341 17.41 7.34 4.07
CA LYS A 341 17.94 8.11 2.92
C LYS A 341 16.88 8.35 1.84
N HIS A 342 16.04 7.35 1.53
CA HIS A 342 14.96 7.48 0.54
C HIS A 342 13.76 8.29 1.05
N ILE A 343 13.42 8.18 2.35
CA ILE A 343 12.35 8.97 2.95
C ILE A 343 12.71 10.46 3.02
N LEU A 344 13.96 10.78 3.38
CA LEU A 344 14.44 12.17 3.45
C LEU A 344 14.56 12.84 2.06
N LEU A 345 14.76 12.05 0.99
CA LEU A 345 14.75 12.55 -0.40
C LEU A 345 13.37 13.03 -0.88
N GLY A 346 12.28 12.55 -0.27
CA GLY A 346 10.89 12.89 -0.65
C GLY A 346 10.43 14.30 -0.24
N GLY A 347 11.23 15.00 0.57
CA GLY A 347 10.94 16.34 1.06
C GLY A 347 9.85 16.42 2.14
N PRO A 348 9.73 17.59 2.80
CA PRO A 348 8.92 17.76 4.00
C PRO A 348 7.44 17.38 3.78
N LYS A 349 6.81 17.82 2.69
CA LYS A 349 5.38 17.58 2.45
C LYS A 349 5.00 16.10 2.28
N ARG A 350 5.93 15.20 1.94
CA ARG A 350 5.69 13.74 1.89
C ARG A 350 5.77 13.12 3.29
N LEU A 351 6.78 13.50 4.07
CA LEU A 351 7.03 13.02 5.44
C LEU A 351 5.81 13.14 6.36
N THR A 352 4.99 14.19 6.20
CA THR A 352 3.75 14.40 6.97
C THR A 352 2.74 13.27 6.88
N PHE A 353 2.72 12.55 5.75
CA PHE A 353 1.69 11.57 5.47
C PHE A 353 2.23 10.14 5.36
N THR A 354 3.53 9.97 5.07
CA THR A 354 4.19 8.65 5.02
C THR A 354 4.69 8.19 6.38
N ALA A 355 5.14 9.12 7.24
CA ALA A 355 5.73 8.75 8.51
C ALA A 355 4.76 8.05 9.48
N PRO A 356 3.50 8.50 9.67
CA PRO A 356 2.55 7.82 10.58
C PRO A 356 2.25 6.36 10.17
N SER A 357 2.15 6.09 8.86
CA SER A 357 1.90 4.74 8.34
C SER A 357 3.12 3.81 8.47
N LEU A 358 4.32 4.37 8.32
CA LEU A 358 5.59 3.66 8.52
C LEU A 358 5.75 3.25 10.00
N VAL A 359 5.41 4.17 10.91
CA VAL A 359 5.39 3.93 12.36
C VAL A 359 4.40 2.83 12.73
N PHE A 360 3.18 2.88 12.21
CA PHE A 360 2.16 1.87 12.48
C PHE A 360 2.58 0.47 12.02
N SER A 361 3.34 0.39 10.92
CA SER A 361 3.84 -0.87 10.38
C SER A 361 5.06 -1.40 11.12
N ALA A 362 5.98 -0.52 11.54
CA ALA A 362 7.08 -0.87 12.44
C ALA A 362 6.54 -1.40 13.79
N LEU A 363 5.48 -0.79 14.31
CA LEU A 363 4.79 -1.26 15.52
C LEU A 363 4.10 -2.62 15.33
N LYS A 364 3.42 -2.83 14.21
CA LYS A 364 2.76 -4.10 13.89
C LYS A 364 3.75 -5.25 13.72
N LEU A 365 4.96 -4.97 13.23
CA LEU A 365 6.06 -5.93 13.18
C LEU A 365 6.56 -6.28 14.59
N VAL A 366 6.84 -5.27 15.42
CA VAL A 366 7.29 -5.51 16.81
C VAL A 366 6.28 -6.38 17.56
N ARG A 367 4.98 -6.13 17.38
CA ARG A 367 3.90 -6.97 17.94
C ARG A 367 3.96 -8.43 17.46
N ARG A 368 4.40 -8.70 16.22
CA ARG A 368 4.60 -10.08 15.72
C ARG A 368 5.84 -10.74 16.30
N LEU A 369 6.93 -9.98 16.44
CA LEU A 369 8.18 -10.49 17.03
C LEU A 369 8.02 -10.77 18.53
N GLN A 370 7.24 -9.96 19.26
CA GLN A 370 6.88 -10.22 20.66
C GLN A 370 5.84 -11.33 20.84
N GLY A 371 5.07 -11.66 19.79
CA GLY A 371 4.11 -12.75 19.79
C GLY A 371 4.72 -14.16 19.58
N GLN A 372 6.03 -14.24 19.33
CA GLN A 372 6.80 -15.48 19.19
C GLN A 372 7.60 -15.83 20.47
N ASP A 373 7.08 -15.51 21.66
CA ASP A 373 7.63 -16.03 22.91
C ASP A 373 7.21 -17.51 23.10
N GLY A 374 7.97 -18.37 22.44
CA GLY A 374 7.95 -19.81 22.61
C GLY A 374 9.34 -20.38 22.34
N ASP A 375 10.19 -20.28 23.37
CA ASP A 375 11.39 -21.12 23.57
C ASP A 375 12.64 -20.76 22.74
N VAL A 376 13.39 -19.73 23.16
CA VAL A 376 14.85 -19.67 22.92
C VAL A 376 15.55 -19.06 24.14
N THR A 377 16.32 -19.88 24.85
CA THR A 377 17.28 -19.47 25.87
C THR A 377 18.52 -18.88 25.20
N GLY A 378 18.64 -17.56 25.21
CA GLY A 378 19.83 -16.83 24.76
C GLY A 378 19.66 -15.34 25.03
N GLU A 379 20.68 -14.72 25.63
CA GLU A 379 20.74 -13.29 25.90
C GLU A 379 20.80 -12.48 24.58
N ASP A 380 19.67 -12.27 23.93
CA ASP A 380 19.47 -11.18 22.98
C ASP A 380 18.08 -10.59 23.21
N VAL A 381 18.09 -9.42 23.86
CA VAL A 381 16.91 -8.77 24.42
C VAL A 381 15.94 -8.34 23.30
N PRO A 382 14.65 -8.72 23.36
CA PRO A 382 13.67 -8.32 22.36
C PRO A 382 13.55 -6.79 22.32
N ALA A 383 13.41 -6.22 21.13
CA ALA A 383 13.34 -4.78 20.89
C ALA A 383 12.39 -4.08 21.88
N THR A 384 12.95 -3.41 22.88
CA THR A 384 12.22 -2.81 24.00
C THR A 384 11.49 -1.56 23.50
N PRO A 385 10.32 -1.17 24.07
CA PRO A 385 9.65 0.10 23.76
C PRO A 385 10.62 1.30 23.69
N LYS A 386 11.66 1.29 24.53
CA LYS A 386 12.78 2.24 24.52
C LYS A 386 13.41 2.48 23.12
N LYS A 387 13.67 1.43 22.33
CA LYS A 387 14.32 1.51 21.01
C LYS A 387 13.37 2.08 19.95
N ILE A 388 12.09 1.72 20.03
CA ILE A 388 11.01 2.26 19.16
C ILE A 388 10.79 3.74 19.44
N PHE A 389 10.69 4.11 20.71
CA PHE A 389 10.60 5.50 21.13
C PHE A 389 11.84 6.28 20.63
N GLN A 390 13.07 5.79 20.84
CA GLN A 390 14.28 6.44 20.32
C GLN A 390 14.26 6.70 18.79
N ILE A 391 13.77 5.74 18.00
CA ILE A 391 13.68 5.88 16.53
C ILE A 391 12.63 6.94 16.14
N LEU A 392 11.45 6.93 16.79
CA LEU A 392 10.43 7.96 16.61
C LEU A 392 10.95 9.35 16.98
N HIS A 393 11.74 9.44 18.05
CA HIS A 393 12.32 10.67 18.56
C HIS A 393 13.40 11.25 17.64
N GLN A 394 14.24 10.42 17.03
CA GLN A 394 15.25 10.87 16.08
C GLN A 394 14.60 11.35 14.77
N ALA A 395 13.63 10.59 14.26
CA ALA A 395 12.90 10.93 13.04
C ALA A 395 12.09 12.23 13.18
N ALA A 396 11.44 12.45 14.33
CA ALA A 396 10.67 13.68 14.58
C ALA A 396 11.57 14.93 14.70
N ASN A 397 12.79 14.77 15.24
CA ASN A 397 13.75 15.87 15.39
C ASN A 397 14.37 16.31 14.05
N ASP A 398 14.51 15.38 13.09
CA ASP A 398 15.09 15.65 11.77
C ASP A 398 14.04 16.16 10.76
N CYS A 399 12.75 16.15 11.13
CA CYS A 399 11.65 16.65 10.31
C CYS A 399 11.30 18.10 10.70
N ASP A 400 11.72 19.08 9.89
CA ASP A 400 11.33 20.50 10.01
C ASP A 400 9.85 20.76 9.65
N LEU A 401 8.92 19.90 10.10
CA LEU A 401 7.49 20.11 9.97
C LEU A 401 6.67 19.79 11.22
N GLU A 402 6.00 20.82 11.74
CA GLU A 402 5.16 20.77 12.94
C GLU A 402 4.03 19.72 12.90
N PRO A 403 3.22 19.57 11.82
CA PRO A 403 2.10 18.63 11.83
C PRO A 403 2.55 17.17 11.94
N VAL A 404 3.74 16.85 11.43
CA VAL A 404 4.32 15.49 11.47
C VAL A 404 4.78 15.18 12.87
N ALA A 405 5.55 16.11 13.45
CA ALA A 405 6.01 16.03 14.82
C ALA A 405 4.83 15.84 15.79
N TYR A 406 3.73 16.57 15.58
CA TYR A 406 2.55 16.47 16.44
C TYR A 406 1.85 15.12 16.35
N GLU A 407 1.73 14.56 15.14
CA GLU A 407 1.19 13.22 14.91
C GLU A 407 2.07 12.16 15.58
N PHE A 408 3.40 12.28 15.47
CA PHE A 408 4.34 11.38 16.16
C PHE A 408 4.12 11.37 17.69
N PHE A 409 3.97 12.54 18.33
CA PHE A 409 3.67 12.58 19.77
C PHE A 409 2.30 11.99 20.10
N THR A 410 1.29 12.21 19.24
CA THR A 410 -0.04 11.65 19.46
C THR A 410 0.01 10.11 19.44
N GLN A 411 0.73 9.54 18.48
CA GLN A 411 0.94 8.08 18.41
C GLN A 411 1.81 7.56 19.57
N ALA A 412 2.83 8.31 19.97
CA ALA A 412 3.66 7.99 21.13
C ALA A 412 2.83 7.91 22.43
N PHE A 413 1.84 8.79 22.61
CA PHE A 413 0.91 8.73 23.74
C PHE A 413 -0.02 7.52 23.68
N ILE A 414 -0.57 7.19 22.51
CA ILE A 414 -1.42 6.00 22.33
C ILE A 414 -0.64 4.74 22.71
N LEU A 415 0.61 4.62 22.26
CA LEU A 415 1.47 3.49 22.63
C LEU A 415 1.75 3.42 24.13
N TYR A 416 2.00 4.57 24.76
CA TYR A 416 2.17 4.63 26.20
C TYR A 416 0.92 4.13 26.95
N GLU A 417 -0.28 4.45 26.46
CA GLU A 417 -1.55 4.04 27.08
C GLU A 417 -1.90 2.56 26.83
N GLU A 418 -1.74 2.08 25.60
CA GLU A 418 -2.23 0.78 25.18
C GLU A 418 -1.23 -0.36 25.42
N GLU A 419 0.08 -0.10 25.30
CA GLU A 419 1.10 -1.17 25.20
C GLU A 419 2.06 -1.21 26.40
N ILE A 420 2.33 -0.07 27.05
CA ILE A 420 3.32 -0.03 28.14
C ILE A 420 2.65 -0.25 29.49
N ALA A 421 2.51 -1.52 29.87
CA ALA A 421 1.99 -1.91 31.19
C ALA A 421 3.06 -1.89 32.31
N ASP A 422 4.33 -2.13 31.98
CA ASP A 422 5.40 -2.22 32.98
C ASP A 422 5.79 -0.85 33.57
N SER A 423 5.82 -0.76 34.90
CA SER A 423 6.08 0.49 35.63
C SER A 423 7.49 1.07 35.39
N LYS A 424 8.52 0.24 35.12
CA LYS A 424 9.87 0.74 34.81
C LYS A 424 9.96 1.23 33.36
N ALA A 425 9.26 0.56 32.45
CA ALA A 425 9.13 0.99 31.06
C ALA A 425 8.33 2.30 30.95
N GLN A 426 7.26 2.46 31.74
CA GLN A 426 6.42 3.68 31.76
C GLN A 426 7.23 4.93 32.11
N ILE A 427 8.01 4.90 33.21
CA ILE A 427 8.82 6.06 33.61
C ILE A 427 9.91 6.36 32.56
N THR A 428 10.50 5.33 31.96
CA THR A 428 11.51 5.49 30.90
C THR A 428 10.91 6.16 29.67
N ALA A 429 9.73 5.70 29.22
CA ALA A 429 9.01 6.27 28.09
C ALA A 429 8.65 7.73 28.34
N ILE A 430 8.12 8.06 29.52
CA ILE A 430 7.77 9.43 29.89
C ILE A 430 9.00 10.35 29.91
N HIS A 431 10.13 9.92 30.46
CA HIS A 431 11.36 10.72 30.41
C HIS A 431 11.86 10.96 28.98
N LEU A 432 11.71 9.99 28.09
CA LEU A 432 12.07 10.16 26.69
C LEU A 432 11.13 11.16 25.97
N ILE A 433 9.82 11.08 26.24
CA ILE A 433 8.83 12.04 25.73
C ILE A 433 9.18 13.45 26.21
N ILE A 434 9.43 13.63 27.52
CA ILE A 434 9.79 14.92 28.12
C ILE A 434 11.08 15.46 27.48
N GLY A 435 12.14 14.64 27.43
CA GLY A 435 13.43 15.07 26.88
C GLY A 435 13.38 15.41 25.39
N THR A 436 12.53 14.73 24.61
CA THR A 436 12.34 15.03 23.19
C THR A 436 11.55 16.31 23.01
N LEU A 437 10.41 16.41 23.71
CA LEU A 437 9.55 17.59 23.64
C LEU A 437 10.32 18.86 24.08
N GLN A 438 11.23 18.75 25.06
CA GLN A 438 12.10 19.83 25.49
C GLN A 438 13.03 20.35 24.38
N ARG A 439 13.57 19.48 23.53
CA ARG A 439 14.52 19.84 22.47
C ARG A 439 13.84 20.30 21.18
N MET A 440 12.53 20.09 21.04
CA MET A 440 11.80 20.43 19.83
C MET A 440 11.24 21.85 19.89
N ASN A 441 11.75 22.70 19.00
CA ASN A 441 11.37 24.10 18.86
C ASN A 441 10.37 24.35 17.73
N ILE A 442 9.89 23.28 17.09
CA ILE A 442 9.03 23.37 15.90
C ILE A 442 7.55 23.60 16.20
N PHE A 443 7.12 23.34 17.44
CA PHE A 443 5.71 23.45 17.80
C PHE A 443 5.32 24.91 18.06
N GLY A 444 4.24 25.35 17.43
CA GLY A 444 3.53 26.55 17.82
C GLY A 444 2.95 26.44 19.23
N VAL A 445 2.62 27.60 19.81
CA VAL A 445 2.22 27.74 21.22
C VAL A 445 1.10 26.78 21.63
N GLU A 446 0.05 26.66 20.81
CA GLU A 446 -1.13 25.83 21.11
C GLU A 446 -0.82 24.32 21.13
N ASN A 447 -0.09 23.84 20.12
CA ASN A 447 0.31 22.44 20.01
C ASN A 447 1.30 22.08 21.11
N ARG A 448 2.29 22.95 21.38
CA ARG A 448 3.26 22.76 22.45
C ARG A 448 2.59 22.70 23.82
N ASP A 449 1.63 23.58 24.09
CA ASP A 449 0.86 23.59 25.34
C ASP A 449 0.06 22.30 25.52
N THR A 450 -0.63 21.86 24.46
CA THR A 450 -1.41 20.61 24.46
C THR A 450 -0.54 19.38 24.77
N LEU A 451 0.60 19.23 24.08
CA LEU A 451 1.53 18.13 24.30
C LEU A 451 2.13 18.15 25.72
N THR A 452 2.45 19.34 26.22
CA THR A 452 3.00 19.54 27.56
C THR A 452 1.97 19.20 28.64
N HIS A 453 0.72 19.61 28.46
CA HIS A 453 -0.37 19.29 29.37
C HIS A 453 -0.64 17.78 29.43
N LYS A 454 -0.69 17.10 28.26
CA LYS A 454 -0.81 15.63 28.20
C LYS A 454 0.35 14.93 28.90
N THR A 455 1.59 15.31 28.59
CA THR A 455 2.81 14.73 29.20
C THR A 455 2.82 14.89 30.72
N THR A 456 2.46 16.08 31.21
CA THR A 456 2.36 16.35 32.65
C THR A 456 1.22 15.55 33.30
N GLY A 457 0.12 15.38 32.58
CA GLY A 457 -1.00 14.52 32.98
C GLY A 457 -0.58 13.07 33.17
N TYR A 458 0.15 12.48 32.22
CA TYR A 458 0.66 11.11 32.32
C TYR A 458 1.71 10.95 33.42
N SER A 459 2.64 11.90 33.54
CA SER A 459 3.65 11.92 34.61
C SER A 459 3.00 11.88 36.00
N ALA A 460 1.87 12.57 36.14
CA ALA A 460 1.11 12.59 37.38
C ALA A 460 0.17 11.38 37.57
N LYS A 461 0.04 10.48 36.61
CA LYS A 461 -0.75 9.24 36.74
C LYS A 461 0.10 7.99 37.00
N LEU A 462 1.42 8.12 37.05
CA LEU A 462 2.32 7.02 37.39
C LEU A 462 1.98 6.42 38.76
N LEU A 463 2.01 5.09 38.84
CA LEU A 463 1.57 4.33 40.02
C LEU A 463 2.53 4.50 41.21
N LYS A 464 3.83 4.44 40.98
CA LYS A 464 4.85 4.56 42.02
C LYS A 464 5.12 6.03 42.35
N LYS A 465 4.99 6.39 43.63
CA LYS A 465 5.20 7.77 44.11
C LYS A 465 6.59 8.34 43.81
N PRO A 466 7.71 7.59 43.97
CA PRO A 466 9.03 8.08 43.58
C PRO A 466 9.12 8.39 42.08
N ASP A 467 8.59 7.50 41.24
CA ASP A 467 8.63 7.64 39.78
C ASP A 467 7.72 8.79 39.31
N GLN A 468 6.54 8.93 39.92
CA GLN A 468 5.63 10.06 39.75
C GLN A 468 6.32 11.38 40.12
N CYS A 469 7.06 11.43 41.24
CA CYS A 469 7.79 12.61 41.66
C CYS A 469 8.86 13.01 40.63
N ARG A 470 9.65 12.03 40.16
CA ARG A 470 10.71 12.24 39.18
C ARG A 470 10.22 12.74 37.84
N ALA A 471 9.16 12.13 37.32
CA ALA A 471 8.53 12.57 36.08
C ALA A 471 7.94 13.98 36.21
N VAL A 472 7.28 14.29 37.33
CA VAL A 472 6.61 15.60 37.54
C VAL A 472 7.62 16.74 37.68
N TYR A 473 8.73 16.56 38.41
CA TYR A 473 9.75 17.62 38.41
C TYR A 473 10.46 17.68 37.05
N ALA A 474 10.59 16.58 36.29
CA ALA A 474 11.18 16.62 34.95
C ALA A 474 10.33 17.47 33.99
N CYS A 475 9.00 17.44 34.09
CA CYS A 475 8.10 18.31 33.34
C CYS A 475 8.35 19.81 33.56
N SER A 476 8.99 20.22 34.67
CA SER A 476 9.33 21.65 34.88
C SER A 476 10.23 22.19 33.76
N HIS A 477 11.09 21.35 33.17
CA HIS A 477 11.95 21.72 32.05
C HIS A 477 11.19 21.96 30.73
N LEU A 478 9.91 21.56 30.64
CA LEU A 478 9.07 21.85 29.47
C LEU A 478 8.53 23.29 29.47
N PHE A 479 8.56 23.96 30.63
CA PHE A 479 8.06 25.33 30.82
C PHE A 479 9.18 26.37 30.87
N TRP A 480 10.43 25.94 30.68
CA TRP A 480 11.60 26.82 30.72
C TRP A 480 12.68 26.33 29.75
N THR A 481 12.89 27.10 28.68
CA THR A 481 13.90 26.85 27.64
C THR A 481 14.81 28.07 27.49
N ASP A 482 16.10 27.86 27.20
CA ASP A 482 17.10 28.94 27.12
C ASP A 482 17.13 29.70 25.77
N ASP A 483 16.23 29.38 24.84
CA ASP A 483 16.19 29.94 23.49
C ASP A 483 15.44 31.28 23.42
N GLN A 484 15.79 32.16 22.45
CA GLN A 484 15.26 33.53 22.33
C GLN A 484 13.73 33.60 22.13
N ASP A 485 13.13 32.58 21.54
CA ASP A 485 11.67 32.42 21.37
C ASP A 485 11.09 31.31 22.27
N GLY A 486 11.85 30.89 23.28
CA GLY A 486 11.51 29.80 24.19
C GLY A 486 10.43 30.14 25.22
N ILE A 487 9.76 29.11 25.72
CA ILE A 487 8.79 29.25 26.81
C ILE A 487 9.56 29.59 28.09
N MET A 488 9.23 30.74 28.72
CA MET A 488 9.78 31.19 29.99
C MET A 488 8.67 31.41 31.02
N ASP A 489 7.99 30.33 31.43
CA ASP A 489 6.89 30.37 32.39
C ASP A 489 7.33 29.91 33.79
N GLY A 490 7.88 30.85 34.56
CA GLY A 490 8.35 30.61 35.92
C GLY A 490 7.25 30.18 36.91
N GLU A 491 5.99 30.56 36.67
CA GLU A 491 4.87 30.17 37.52
C GLU A 491 4.53 28.68 37.36
N ARG A 492 4.49 28.19 36.11
CA ARG A 492 4.28 26.77 35.81
C ARG A 492 5.46 25.90 36.24
N VAL A 493 6.70 26.39 36.10
CA VAL A 493 7.89 25.73 36.69
C VAL A 493 7.70 25.52 38.19
N LEU A 494 7.36 26.59 38.92
CA LEU A 494 7.14 26.52 40.36
C LEU A 494 5.96 25.60 40.72
N LEU A 495 4.89 25.59 39.91
CA LEU A 495 3.75 24.70 40.11
C LEU A 495 4.17 23.22 40.01
N CYS A 496 4.97 22.85 39.00
CA CYS A 496 5.52 21.50 38.85
C CYS A 496 6.39 21.11 40.04
N LEU A 497 7.29 21.99 40.47
CA LEU A 497 8.17 21.73 41.61
C LEU A 497 7.40 21.61 42.94
N LYS A 498 6.41 22.48 43.19
CA LYS A 498 5.52 22.38 44.35
C LYS A 498 4.70 21.08 44.32
N ARG A 499 4.25 20.65 43.14
CA ARG A 499 3.54 19.37 42.99
C ARG A 499 4.46 18.18 43.25
N ALA A 500 5.69 18.20 42.73
CA ALA A 500 6.71 17.18 43.00
C ALA A 500 7.01 17.09 44.50
N LEU A 501 7.14 18.23 45.19
CA LEU A 501 7.36 18.29 46.64
C LEU A 501 6.19 17.68 47.44
N ARG A 502 4.94 17.96 47.05
CA ARG A 502 3.75 17.31 47.66
C ARG A 502 3.78 15.78 47.46
N ILE A 503 4.18 15.31 46.28
CA ILE A 503 4.30 13.87 45.99
C ILE A 503 5.42 13.24 46.81
N ALA A 504 6.57 13.92 46.95
CA ALA A 504 7.68 13.47 47.80
C ALA A 504 7.26 13.36 49.27
N ASN A 505 6.56 14.37 49.80
CA ASN A 505 5.99 14.32 51.16
C ASN A 505 5.03 13.14 51.35
N ALA A 506 4.14 12.89 50.37
CA ALA A 506 3.23 11.75 50.44
C ALA A 506 3.99 10.40 50.38
N ALA A 507 5.07 10.32 49.58
CA ALA A 507 5.93 9.14 49.51
C ALA A 507 6.64 8.89 50.85
N GLN A 508 7.15 9.95 51.47
CA GLN A 508 7.82 9.93 52.77
C GLN A 508 6.87 9.46 53.88
N GLN A 509 5.66 9.99 53.94
CA GLN A 509 4.64 9.60 54.93
C GLN A 509 4.24 8.12 54.80
N MET A 510 4.07 7.61 53.57
CA MET A 510 3.78 6.19 53.34
C MET A 510 4.94 5.28 53.75
N ALA A 511 6.17 5.70 53.51
CA ALA A 511 7.37 4.97 53.90
C ALA A 511 7.50 4.91 55.43
N ASN A 512 7.26 6.03 56.13
CA ASN A 512 7.27 6.09 57.59
C ASN A 512 6.17 5.22 58.24
N ALA A 513 5.02 5.05 57.58
CA ALA A 513 3.94 4.18 58.04
C ALA A 513 4.24 2.68 57.84
N THR A 514 5.07 2.33 56.86
CA THR A 514 5.45 0.95 56.54
C THR A 514 6.79 0.63 57.19
N ARG A 515 6.78 0.15 58.44
CA ARG A 515 8.01 -0.18 59.21
C ARG A 515 8.94 -1.08 58.38
N GLY A 516 9.99 -0.51 57.80
CA GLY A 516 10.99 -1.22 57.00
C GLY A 516 11.50 -0.52 55.74
N SER A 517 10.86 0.57 55.28
CA SER A 517 11.35 1.38 54.17
C SER A 517 11.65 2.79 54.66
N SER A 518 12.93 3.16 54.78
CA SER A 518 13.28 4.58 54.99
C SER A 518 12.76 5.35 53.80
N GLY A 519 11.89 6.33 54.03
CA GLY A 519 11.46 7.23 52.97
C GLY A 519 12.68 7.91 52.35
N SER A 520 12.72 7.97 51.02
CA SER A 520 13.91 8.40 50.30
C SER A 520 14.06 9.92 50.41
N VAL A 521 14.79 10.39 51.44
CA VAL A 521 15.27 11.78 51.57
C VAL A 521 15.94 12.24 50.26
N THR A 522 16.50 11.31 49.50
CA THR A 522 17.01 11.49 48.13
C THR A 522 16.06 12.24 47.21
N LEU A 523 14.73 12.00 47.25
CA LEU A 523 13.77 12.72 46.40
C LEU A 523 13.72 14.22 46.73
N PHE A 524 13.82 14.59 48.01
CA PHE A 524 13.86 16.01 48.40
C PHE A 524 15.16 16.66 47.95
N ILE A 525 16.29 15.94 48.02
CA ILE A 525 17.59 16.41 47.53
C ILE A 525 17.57 16.57 45.99
N GLU A 526 16.97 15.62 45.26
CA GLU A 526 16.76 15.73 43.81
C GLU A 526 15.93 16.97 43.46
N ILE A 527 14.81 17.20 44.18
CA ILE A 527 13.98 18.40 44.00
C ILE A 527 14.77 19.67 44.32
N LEU A 528 15.55 19.70 45.42
CA LEU A 528 16.40 20.84 45.77
C LEU A 528 17.36 21.19 44.64
N ASN A 529 18.03 20.20 44.05
CA ASN A 529 18.91 20.43 42.91
C ASN A 529 18.16 21.00 41.69
N LYS A 530 16.87 20.65 41.50
CA LYS A 530 16.03 21.29 40.47
C LYS A 530 15.68 22.73 40.82
N TYR A 531 15.35 23.04 42.07
CA TYR A 531 15.15 24.42 42.51
C TYR A 531 16.42 25.26 42.30
N LEU A 532 17.60 24.73 42.65
CA LEU A 532 18.89 25.39 42.43
C LEU A 532 19.16 25.64 40.94
N TYR A 533 18.88 24.67 40.06
CA TYR A 533 19.02 24.84 38.62
C TYR A 533 18.20 26.05 38.12
N PHE A 534 16.91 26.13 38.47
CA PHE A 534 16.07 27.24 38.02
C PHE A 534 16.36 28.56 38.75
N PHE A 535 16.86 28.50 39.98
CA PHE A 535 17.35 29.67 40.70
C PHE A 535 18.54 30.31 39.98
N GLU A 536 19.47 29.50 39.45
CA GLU A 536 20.59 29.98 38.63
C GLU A 536 20.12 30.61 37.32
N LYS A 537 19.06 30.05 36.71
CA LYS A 537 18.41 30.63 35.52
C LYS A 537 17.71 31.96 35.81
N GLY A 538 17.57 32.34 37.08
CA GLY A 538 17.05 33.64 37.49
C GLY A 538 15.53 33.74 37.45
N ILE A 539 14.82 32.62 37.65
CA ILE A 539 13.36 32.62 37.75
C ILE A 539 12.93 33.44 38.99
N PRO A 540 12.18 34.55 38.83
CA PRO A 540 11.80 35.42 39.96
C PRO A 540 10.97 34.72 41.05
N GLN A 541 10.17 33.73 40.64
CA GLN A 541 9.27 32.99 41.53
C GLN A 541 10.01 32.01 42.46
N ILE A 542 11.29 31.69 42.16
CA ILE A 542 12.13 30.84 43.01
C ILE A 542 13.02 31.76 43.83
N THR A 543 12.64 31.96 45.09
CA THR A 543 13.33 32.86 46.02
C THR A 543 14.30 32.09 46.92
N ASN A 544 15.27 32.83 47.48
CA ASN A 544 16.18 32.33 48.51
C ASN A 544 15.44 31.67 49.68
N THR A 545 14.29 32.23 50.06
CA THR A 545 13.45 31.70 51.14
C THR A 545 12.96 30.28 50.83
N VAL A 546 12.49 30.02 49.60
CA VAL A 546 11.98 28.68 49.21
C VAL A 546 13.11 27.64 49.22
N ILE A 547 14.31 28.02 48.82
CA ILE A 547 15.50 27.14 48.85
C ILE A 547 15.89 26.87 50.31
N GLN A 548 15.91 27.90 51.15
CA GLN A 548 16.21 27.78 52.57
C GLN A 548 15.22 26.88 53.30
N ASP A 549 13.91 27.08 53.07
CA ASP A 549 12.83 26.27 53.64
C ASP A 549 12.99 24.78 53.25
N LEU A 550 13.40 24.51 52.01
CA LEU A 550 13.61 23.14 51.53
C LEU A 550 14.87 22.50 52.14
N ILE A 551 15.95 23.26 52.35
CA ILE A 551 17.14 22.79 53.05
C ILE A 551 16.80 22.45 54.50
N GLU A 552 16.02 23.28 55.18
CA GLU A 552 15.55 23.05 56.55
C GLU A 552 14.63 21.84 56.64
N LEU A 553 13.73 21.66 55.66
CA LEU A 553 12.90 20.47 55.54
C LEU A 553 13.75 19.19 55.40
N ILE A 554 14.76 19.20 54.52
CA ILE A 554 15.67 18.05 54.33
C ILE A 554 16.44 17.74 55.63
N ARG A 555 16.94 18.76 56.33
CA ARG A 555 17.62 18.58 57.62
C ARG A 555 16.69 17.95 58.67
N THR A 556 15.43 18.42 58.72
CA THR A 556 14.43 17.92 59.67
C THR A 556 14.05 16.46 59.39
N GLU A 557 13.79 16.12 58.13
CA GLU A 557 13.47 14.75 57.71
C GLU A 557 14.64 13.79 57.98
N LYS A 558 15.88 14.26 57.79
CA LYS A 558 17.09 13.49 58.07
C LYS A 558 17.35 13.26 59.56
N GLN A 559 16.90 14.17 60.42
CA GLN A 559 17.02 14.07 61.89
C GLN A 559 15.89 13.27 62.53
N SER A 560 14.87 12.85 61.77
CA SER A 560 13.77 12.07 62.31
C SER A 560 14.25 10.67 62.76
N ASP A 561 14.04 10.36 64.05
CA ASP A 561 14.55 9.19 64.80
C ASP A 561 14.18 7.80 64.22
N ASN A 562 13.41 7.74 63.13
CA ASN A 562 12.93 6.49 62.50
C ASN A 562 13.66 6.14 61.19
N THR A 563 14.67 6.90 60.77
CA THR A 563 15.38 6.65 59.50
C THR A 563 16.70 5.92 59.73
N VAL A 564 16.91 4.80 59.03
CA VAL A 564 18.25 4.22 58.89
C VAL A 564 19.03 5.20 58.03
N ALA A 565 20.11 5.78 58.56
CA ALA A 565 20.92 6.74 57.82
C ALA A 565 21.42 6.12 56.51
N ASP A 566 20.91 6.60 55.37
CA ASP A 566 21.38 6.22 54.04
C ASP A 566 22.68 7.00 53.73
N PRO A 567 23.87 6.34 53.73
CA PRO A 567 25.13 7.02 53.48
C PRO A 567 25.19 7.67 52.09
N SER A 568 24.42 7.16 51.13
CA SER A 568 24.35 7.69 49.77
C SER A 568 23.61 9.04 49.72
N ALA A 569 22.44 9.11 50.37
CA ALA A 569 21.68 10.35 50.49
C ALA A 569 22.48 11.43 51.25
N GLU A 570 23.26 11.03 52.27
CA GLU A 570 24.10 11.94 53.03
C GLU A 570 25.24 12.55 52.20
N ALA A 571 25.94 11.70 51.44
CA ALA A 571 26.98 12.14 50.52
C ALA A 571 26.40 13.05 49.43
N PHE A 572 25.20 12.76 48.94
CA PHE A 572 24.53 13.56 47.93
C PHE A 572 24.13 14.95 48.47
N PHE A 573 23.52 15.03 49.65
CA PHE A 573 23.16 16.29 50.28
C PHE A 573 24.40 17.14 50.62
N SER A 574 25.44 16.51 51.17
CA SER A 574 26.71 17.18 51.47
C SER A 574 27.36 17.76 50.21
N SER A 575 27.27 17.05 49.09
CA SER A 575 27.76 17.52 47.79
C SER A 575 26.93 18.71 47.27
N THR A 576 25.60 18.67 47.39
CA THR A 576 24.73 19.80 47.05
C THR A 576 25.02 21.03 47.92
N LEU A 577 25.24 20.88 49.24
CA LEU A 577 25.62 21.99 50.11
C LEU A 577 26.98 22.59 49.75
N ARG A 578 27.98 21.75 49.40
CA ARG A 578 29.27 22.22 48.88
C ARG A 578 29.11 22.99 47.57
N TYR A 579 28.22 22.56 46.69
CA TYR A 579 27.92 23.26 45.45
C TYR A 579 27.36 24.67 45.72
N ILE A 580 26.41 24.81 46.64
CA ILE A 580 25.87 26.11 47.06
C ILE A 580 27.00 27.00 47.59
N GLU A 581 27.89 26.46 48.42
CA GLU A 581 29.02 27.22 48.98
C GLU A 581 30.05 27.63 47.91
N PHE A 582 30.31 26.75 46.95
CA PHE A 582 31.15 27.06 45.80
C PHE A 582 30.55 28.19 44.95
N GLN A 583 29.23 28.20 44.73
CA GLN A 583 28.57 29.27 43.98
C GLN A 583 28.65 30.63 44.69
N LYS A 584 28.63 30.67 46.03
CA LYS A 584 28.88 31.91 46.79
C LYS A 584 30.27 32.47 46.56
N GLN A 585 31.28 31.59 46.55
CA GLN A 585 32.68 31.99 46.40
C GLN A 585 33.04 32.47 44.99
N LYS A 586 32.23 32.12 43.98
CA LYS A 586 32.46 32.43 42.56
C LYS A 586 32.35 33.93 42.23
N GLY A 587 31.69 34.72 43.07
CA GLY A 587 31.49 36.16 42.88
C GLY A 587 30.56 36.52 41.70
N GLY A 588 30.25 37.80 41.55
CA GLY A 588 29.33 38.32 40.52
C GLY A 588 27.84 38.17 40.88
N SER A 589 26.95 38.44 39.92
CA SER A 589 25.49 38.47 40.14
C SER A 589 24.89 37.13 40.59
N ILE A 590 25.56 36.01 40.30
CA ILE A 590 25.17 34.67 40.78
C ILE A 590 25.62 34.49 42.25
N GLY A 591 26.84 34.90 42.61
CA GLY A 591 27.32 34.83 43.99
C GLY A 591 26.46 35.64 44.96
N GLU A 592 26.06 36.86 44.57
CA GLU A 592 25.17 37.74 45.35
C GLU A 592 23.79 37.10 45.62
N ARG A 593 23.25 36.36 44.64
CA ARG A 593 21.97 35.64 44.81
C ARG A 593 22.06 34.56 45.86
N TYR A 594 23.18 33.83 45.89
CA TYR A 594 23.43 32.71 46.80
C TYR A 594 23.85 33.12 48.22
N GLU A 595 24.28 34.37 48.42
CA GLU A 595 24.79 34.88 49.71
C GLU A 595 23.75 34.77 50.85
N GLN A 596 22.47 34.89 50.52
CA GLN A 596 21.36 34.83 51.48
C GLN A 596 20.98 33.40 51.91
N ILE A 597 21.54 32.36 51.27
CA ILE A 597 21.24 30.95 51.56
C ILE A 597 22.20 30.41 52.62
N LYS A 598 21.69 29.90 53.74
CA LYS A 598 22.51 29.42 54.87
C LYS A 598 22.80 27.91 54.76
N THR A 599 24.04 27.58 54.43
CA THR A 599 24.55 26.21 54.24
C THR A 599 25.04 25.55 55.54
N SER A 600 25.55 26.34 56.48
CA SER A 600 25.89 25.93 57.85
C SER A 600 24.67 25.94 58.77
N SER A 601 24.70 25.08 59.80
CA SER A 601 23.69 25.04 60.88
C SER A 601 23.62 26.34 61.66
#